data_AF-A0A3R9VBZ4-F1
#
_entry.id   AF-A0A3R9VBZ4-F1
#
_cell.length_a   1.000
_cell.length_b   1.000
_cell.length_c   1.000
_cell.angle_alpha   90.00
_cell.angle_beta   90.00
_cell.angle_gamma   90.00
#
_symmetry.space_group_name_H-M   'P 1'
#
loop_
_entity.id
_entity.type
_entity.pdbx_description
1 polymer ?
#
loop_
_entity_poly.entity_id
_entity_poly.type
_entity_poly.pdbx_seq_one_letter_code
_entity_poly.pdbx_strand_id
1 'polypeptide(L)'
;MNGNPTGGRTRAATASAVRAMDSGLFGHLTLRQLERRAYRLYAAEGPRGKAWQTAVDALCAARYSGDSHHDYRRHQRRWHLWQPDPLQVAQARAYVLRNGCRVRVLGAALAGTVVDVRFLNESTGPHPAPWYVVSYDHLQICRAHGSEELEPETPADDGG
;
A
#
# COMPACT_ATOMS: atom_id res chain seq x y z
N MET A 1 45.60 27.52 -7.41
CA MET A 1 44.93 26.60 -8.33
C MET A 1 43.94 25.78 -7.53
N ASN A 2 42.64 25.98 -7.79
CA ASN A 2 41.52 25.54 -6.96
C ASN A 2 41.13 24.08 -7.27
N GLY A 3 41.20 23.20 -6.26
CA GLY A 3 40.59 21.87 -6.31
C GLY A 3 39.09 21.98 -6.02
N ASN A 4 38.25 21.51 -6.94
CA ASN A 4 36.80 21.57 -6.85
C ASN A 4 36.23 20.25 -6.30
N PRO A 5 35.53 20.24 -5.14
CA PRO A 5 34.83 19.06 -4.64
C PRO A 5 33.35 19.13 -5.02
N THR A 6 32.98 18.59 -6.19
CA THR A 6 31.61 18.64 -6.75
C THR A 6 30.91 17.27 -6.86
N GLY A 7 31.52 16.17 -6.39
CA GLY A 7 30.91 14.83 -6.49
C GLY A 7 29.88 14.46 -5.41
N GLY A 8 29.94 15.08 -4.22
CA GLY A 8 29.12 14.66 -3.06
C GLY A 8 27.76 15.35 -2.94
N ARG A 9 27.60 16.56 -3.49
CA ARG A 9 26.39 17.36 -3.33
C ARG A 9 25.23 16.94 -4.24
N THR A 10 25.53 16.32 -5.39
CA THR A 10 24.52 15.96 -6.39
C THR A 10 23.68 14.76 -5.94
N ARG A 11 24.28 13.71 -5.35
CA ARG A 11 23.50 12.55 -4.84
C ARG A 11 22.64 12.88 -3.61
N ALA A 12 23.12 13.74 -2.73
CA ALA A 12 22.37 14.17 -1.55
C ALA A 12 21.19 15.10 -1.92
N ALA A 13 21.38 15.98 -2.91
CA ALA A 13 20.31 16.85 -3.43
C ALA A 13 19.20 16.05 -4.13
N THR A 14 19.55 15.01 -4.91
CA THR A 14 18.55 14.14 -5.55
C THR A 14 17.80 13.29 -4.52
N ALA A 15 18.48 12.79 -3.49
CA ALA A 15 17.82 12.06 -2.39
C ALA A 15 16.88 12.97 -1.57
N SER A 16 17.21 14.25 -1.41
CA SER A 16 16.38 15.24 -0.70
C SER A 16 15.18 15.70 -1.54
N ALA A 17 15.36 15.89 -2.86
CA ALA A 17 14.26 16.18 -3.79
C ALA A 17 13.27 15.00 -3.89
N VAL A 18 13.77 13.76 -3.86
CA VAL A 18 12.95 12.55 -3.83
C VAL A 18 12.17 12.41 -2.50
N ARG A 19 12.73 12.87 -1.36
CA ARG A 19 12.00 12.93 -0.07
C ARG A 19 10.99 14.09 0.00
N ALA A 20 11.28 15.21 -0.66
CA ALA A 20 10.37 16.35 -0.76
C ALA A 20 9.18 16.07 -1.69
N MET A 21 9.38 15.29 -2.76
CA MET A 21 8.30 14.82 -3.63
C MET A 21 7.40 13.77 -2.94
N ASP A 22 7.98 12.86 -2.16
CA ASP A 22 7.23 11.85 -1.38
C ASP A 22 6.20 12.45 -0.42
N SER A 23 6.54 13.57 0.22
CA SER A 23 5.65 14.24 1.18
C SER A 23 4.66 15.22 0.52
N GLY A 24 4.95 15.69 -0.70
CA GLY A 24 4.03 16.55 -1.47
C GLY A 24 2.99 15.78 -2.29
N LEU A 25 3.27 14.54 -2.71
CA LEU A 25 2.37 13.77 -3.59
C LEU A 25 1.08 13.29 -2.89
N PHE A 26 1.15 13.05 -1.58
CA PHE A 26 0.03 12.51 -0.77
C PHE A 26 -0.17 13.28 0.56
N GLY A 27 0.47 14.45 0.73
CA GLY A 27 0.58 15.13 2.02
C GLY A 27 -0.74 15.51 2.70
N HIS A 28 -1.76 15.88 1.91
CA HIS A 28 -3.13 16.15 2.35
C HIS A 28 -4.12 15.71 1.28
N LEU A 29 -4.52 14.44 1.33
CA LEU A 29 -5.59 13.92 0.48
C LEU A 29 -6.70 13.36 1.36
N THR A 30 -7.93 13.57 0.91
CA THR A 30 -9.06 12.75 1.38
C THR A 30 -8.81 11.30 0.97
N LEU A 31 -9.34 10.34 1.75
CA LEU A 31 -9.19 8.91 1.42
C LEU A 31 -9.64 8.61 -0.02
N ARG A 32 -10.74 9.18 -0.48
CA ARG A 32 -11.25 9.01 -1.85
C ARG A 32 -10.27 9.51 -2.94
N GLN A 33 -9.58 10.63 -2.69
CA GLN A 33 -8.57 11.14 -3.62
C GLN A 33 -7.34 10.25 -3.65
N LEU A 34 -6.93 9.73 -2.49
CA LEU A 34 -5.84 8.77 -2.37
C LEU A 34 -6.14 7.48 -3.12
N GLU A 35 -7.33 6.90 -2.92
CA GLU A 35 -7.80 5.68 -3.58
C GLU A 35 -7.78 5.80 -5.12
N ARG A 36 -8.30 6.91 -5.66
CA ARG A 36 -8.29 7.19 -7.10
C ARG A 36 -6.88 7.43 -7.65
N ARG A 37 -6.02 8.10 -6.87
CA ARG A 37 -4.64 8.37 -7.27
C ARG A 37 -3.81 7.09 -7.31
N ALA A 38 -3.99 6.21 -6.33
CA ALA A 38 -3.40 4.88 -6.32
C ALA A 38 -3.84 4.07 -7.55
N TYR A 39 -5.14 4.08 -7.88
CA TYR A 39 -5.63 3.42 -9.10
C TYR A 39 -4.98 3.95 -10.38
N ARG A 40 -4.82 5.27 -10.50
CA ARG A 40 -4.13 5.85 -11.68
C ARG A 40 -2.68 5.41 -11.78
N LEU A 41 -1.97 5.29 -10.67
CA LEU A 41 -0.60 4.77 -10.64
C LEU A 41 -0.57 3.30 -11.05
N TYR A 42 -1.45 2.48 -10.47
CA TYR A 42 -1.57 1.07 -10.81
C TYR A 42 -1.91 0.86 -12.29
N ALA A 43 -2.89 1.58 -12.82
CA ALA A 43 -3.33 1.44 -14.22
C ALA A 43 -2.26 1.93 -15.22
N ALA A 44 -1.45 2.93 -14.86
CA ALA A 44 -0.43 3.47 -15.75
C ALA A 44 0.86 2.64 -15.74
N GLU A 45 1.31 2.23 -14.55
CA GLU A 45 2.65 1.68 -14.37
C GLU A 45 2.67 0.28 -13.73
N GLY A 46 1.53 -0.22 -13.22
CA GLY A 46 1.45 -1.46 -12.44
C GLY A 46 1.88 -1.27 -10.98
N PRO A 47 1.93 -2.35 -10.18
CA PRO A 47 2.23 -2.29 -8.75
C PRO A 47 3.74 -2.21 -8.49
N ARG A 48 4.41 -1.19 -9.05
CA ARG A 48 5.87 -1.04 -8.98
C ARG A 48 6.31 0.40 -8.77
N GLY A 49 7.55 0.54 -8.34
CA GLY A 49 8.18 1.85 -8.16
C GLY A 49 7.80 2.52 -6.84
N LYS A 50 8.56 3.56 -6.50
CA LYS A 50 8.48 4.20 -5.19
C LYS A 50 7.13 4.89 -4.94
N ALA A 51 6.59 5.57 -5.95
CA ALA A 51 5.32 6.28 -5.83
C ALA A 51 4.15 5.32 -5.52
N TRP A 52 4.15 4.12 -6.13
CA TRP A 52 3.18 3.08 -5.81
C TRP A 52 3.31 2.59 -4.37
N GLN A 53 4.54 2.26 -3.93
CA GLN A 53 4.80 1.78 -2.57
C GLN A 53 4.35 2.82 -1.53
N THR A 54 4.62 4.11 -1.77
CA THR A 54 4.14 5.21 -0.94
C THR A 54 2.61 5.29 -0.89
N ALA A 55 1.92 5.07 -2.02
CA ALA A 55 0.46 5.09 -2.09
C ALA A 55 -0.18 3.92 -1.32
N VAL A 56 0.41 2.72 -1.44
CA VAL A 56 -0.02 1.52 -0.71
C VAL A 56 0.10 1.74 0.79
N ASP A 57 1.27 2.20 1.26
CA ASP A 57 1.50 2.46 2.69
C ASP A 57 0.51 3.50 3.22
N ALA A 58 0.23 4.56 2.43
CA ALA A 58 -0.74 5.58 2.79
C ALA A 58 -2.18 5.05 2.88
N LEU A 59 -2.59 4.16 1.97
CA LEU A 59 -3.92 3.55 1.97
C LEU A 59 -4.12 2.64 3.19
N CYS A 60 -3.17 1.73 3.43
CA CYS A 60 -3.21 0.84 4.58
C CYS A 60 -3.28 1.62 5.88
N ALA A 61 -2.47 2.67 6.03
CA ALA A 61 -2.48 3.46 7.25
C ALA A 61 -3.70 4.33 7.45
N ALA A 62 -4.22 4.97 6.39
CA ALA A 62 -5.46 5.74 6.48
C ALA A 62 -6.64 4.84 6.89
N ARG A 63 -6.67 3.62 6.36
CA ARG A 63 -7.72 2.64 6.69
C ARG A 63 -7.56 2.09 8.11
N TYR A 64 -6.33 1.76 8.51
CA TYR A 64 -6.01 1.28 9.86
C TYR A 64 -6.35 2.31 10.94
N SER A 65 -6.05 3.59 10.72
CA SER A 65 -6.34 4.63 11.72
C SER A 65 -7.81 5.05 11.79
N GLY A 66 -8.64 4.60 10.84
CA GLY A 66 -10.03 5.06 10.71
C GLY A 66 -10.15 6.55 10.31
N ASP A 67 -9.04 7.18 9.91
CA ASP A 67 -9.01 8.60 9.58
C ASP A 67 -9.62 8.83 8.18
N SER A 68 -10.54 9.79 8.07
CA SER A 68 -11.10 10.21 6.77
C SER A 68 -10.15 11.10 5.95
N HIS A 69 -9.06 11.59 6.58
CA HIS A 69 -8.07 12.50 6.02
C HIS A 69 -6.65 11.97 6.28
N HIS A 70 -5.83 11.82 5.25
CA HIS A 70 -4.45 11.34 5.38
C HIS A 70 -3.46 12.50 5.62
N ASP A 71 -2.66 12.41 6.69
CA ASP A 71 -1.47 13.24 6.94
C ASP A 71 -0.21 12.37 6.86
N TYR A 72 0.57 12.58 5.80
CA TYR A 72 1.75 11.79 5.49
C TYR A 72 2.86 11.88 6.55
N ARG A 73 3.06 13.06 7.17
CA ARG A 73 4.14 13.25 8.17
C ARG A 73 3.77 12.64 9.52
N ARG A 74 2.49 12.72 9.90
CA ARG A 74 1.97 11.99 11.06
C ARG A 74 2.01 10.48 10.83
N HIS A 75 1.81 10.05 9.59
CA HIS A 75 1.85 8.65 9.17
C HIS A 75 3.28 8.06 9.21
N GLN A 76 4.26 8.69 8.55
CA GLN A 76 5.65 8.18 8.54
C GLN A 76 6.23 7.99 9.95
N ARG A 77 5.91 8.89 10.89
CA ARG A 77 6.38 8.77 12.28
C ARG A 77 5.80 7.56 13.01
N ARG A 78 4.60 7.09 12.63
CA ARG A 78 3.98 5.89 13.21
C ARG A 78 4.41 4.61 12.50
N TRP A 79 4.67 4.66 11.19
CA TRP A 79 5.04 3.49 10.38
C TRP A 79 6.30 2.76 10.86
N HIS A 80 7.30 3.49 11.35
CA HIS A 80 8.52 2.87 11.90
C HIS A 80 8.27 2.02 13.17
N LEU A 81 7.12 2.20 13.84
CA LEU A 81 6.70 1.41 14.99
C LEU A 81 5.94 0.14 14.59
N TRP A 82 5.67 -0.04 13.29
CA TRP A 82 4.77 -1.07 12.77
C TRP A 82 5.47 -2.04 11.80
N GLN A 83 6.81 -2.00 11.73
CA GLN A 83 7.55 -2.98 10.94
C GLN A 83 7.52 -4.34 11.65
N PRO A 84 6.89 -5.35 11.05
CA PRO A 84 6.83 -6.68 11.65
C PRO A 84 8.17 -7.41 11.53
N ASP A 85 8.37 -8.40 12.39
CA ASP A 85 9.56 -9.26 12.35
C ASP A 85 9.67 -9.95 10.96
N PRO A 86 10.83 -9.85 10.27
CA PRO A 86 11.00 -10.44 8.94
C PRO A 86 10.74 -11.95 8.87
N LEU A 87 11.04 -12.69 9.93
CA LEU A 87 10.80 -14.13 10.03
C LEU A 87 9.30 -14.42 10.10
N GLN A 88 8.55 -13.66 10.90
CA GLN A 88 7.10 -13.79 11.00
C GLN A 88 6.42 -13.43 9.68
N VAL A 89 6.90 -12.40 8.98
CA VAL A 89 6.43 -12.07 7.63
C VAL A 89 6.70 -13.21 6.66
N ALA A 90 7.90 -13.80 6.69
CA ALA A 90 8.25 -14.91 5.81
C ALA A 90 7.35 -16.13 6.03
N GLN A 91 7.02 -16.44 7.28
CA GLN A 91 6.10 -17.52 7.63
C GLN A 91 4.66 -17.20 7.18
N ALA A 92 4.19 -15.98 7.41
CA ALA A 92 2.84 -15.57 7.05
C ALA A 92 2.61 -15.52 5.52
N ARG A 93 3.66 -15.18 4.75
CA ARG A 93 3.61 -15.14 3.27
C ARG A 93 3.18 -16.45 2.61
N ALA A 94 3.33 -17.60 3.26
CA ALA A 94 2.88 -18.87 2.72
C ALA A 94 1.35 -18.96 2.56
N TYR A 95 0.60 -18.14 3.31
CA TYR A 95 -0.86 -18.24 3.42
C TYR A 95 -1.60 -16.97 2.95
N VAL A 96 -0.90 -15.97 2.44
CA VAL A 96 -1.53 -14.74 1.95
C VAL A 96 -2.05 -14.88 0.53
N LEU A 97 -3.10 -14.12 0.23
CA LEU A 97 -3.59 -13.98 -1.14
C LEU A 97 -2.51 -13.34 -2.01
N ARG A 98 -2.36 -13.87 -3.23
CA ARG A 98 -1.34 -13.38 -4.17
C ARG A 98 -1.87 -12.19 -4.95
N ASN A 99 -0.95 -11.35 -5.44
CA ASN A 99 -1.30 -10.35 -6.44
C ASN A 99 -1.95 -11.04 -7.66
N GLY A 100 -3.04 -10.47 -8.16
CA GLY A 100 -3.88 -11.03 -9.22
C GLY A 100 -5.05 -11.89 -8.71
N CYS A 101 -5.08 -12.28 -7.43
CA CYS A 101 -6.23 -13.00 -6.87
C CYS A 101 -7.48 -12.12 -6.92
N ARG A 102 -8.58 -12.71 -7.40
CA ARG A 102 -9.91 -12.12 -7.34
C ARG A 102 -10.47 -12.31 -5.93
N VAL A 103 -11.01 -11.23 -5.37
CA VAL A 103 -11.51 -11.22 -3.99
C VAL A 103 -12.81 -10.46 -3.92
N ARG A 104 -13.73 -10.98 -3.11
CA ARG A 104 -14.95 -10.30 -2.73
C ARG A 104 -14.77 -9.70 -1.34
N VAL A 105 -15.10 -8.42 -1.19
CA VAL A 105 -15.23 -7.83 0.14
C VAL A 105 -16.57 -8.22 0.73
N LEU A 106 -16.59 -8.58 2.00
CA LEU A 106 -17.81 -8.86 2.73
C LEU A 106 -18.81 -7.70 2.59
N GLY A 107 -19.99 -7.99 2.03
CA GLY A 107 -21.03 -6.99 1.78
C GLY A 107 -20.87 -6.14 0.51
N ALA A 108 -19.79 -6.30 -0.26
CA ALA A 108 -19.65 -5.68 -1.56
C ALA A 108 -20.34 -6.51 -2.66
N ALA A 109 -21.01 -5.83 -3.61
CA ALA A 109 -21.71 -6.49 -4.71
C ALA A 109 -20.78 -7.01 -5.81
N LEU A 110 -19.59 -6.41 -5.96
CA LEU A 110 -18.65 -6.73 -7.03
C LEU A 110 -17.28 -7.04 -6.45
N ALA A 111 -16.64 -8.08 -6.97
CA ALA A 111 -15.29 -8.45 -6.60
C ALA A 111 -14.24 -7.52 -7.20
N GLY A 112 -13.14 -7.37 -6.47
CA GLY A 112 -11.94 -6.67 -6.88
C GLY A 112 -10.76 -7.63 -7.11
N THR A 113 -9.59 -7.06 -7.39
CA THR A 113 -8.36 -7.82 -7.64
C THR A 113 -7.27 -7.37 -6.66
N VAL A 114 -6.61 -8.31 -5.98
CA VAL A 114 -5.46 -7.99 -5.12
C VAL A 114 -4.31 -7.48 -5.97
N VAL A 115 -3.78 -6.30 -5.65
CA VAL A 115 -2.68 -5.65 -6.38
C VAL A 115 -1.43 -5.41 -5.54
N ASP A 116 -1.55 -5.41 -4.21
CA ASP A 116 -0.42 -5.41 -3.28
C ASP A 116 -0.82 -6.03 -1.94
N VAL A 117 0.18 -6.46 -1.15
CA VAL A 117 0.01 -7.02 0.19
C VAL A 117 1.04 -6.39 1.12
N ARG A 118 0.57 -5.83 2.22
CA ARG A 118 1.38 -5.29 3.32
C ARG A 118 1.19 -6.12 4.57
N PHE A 119 2.25 -6.27 5.35
CA PHE A 119 2.15 -6.84 6.68
C PHE A 119 2.26 -5.67 7.65
N LEU A 120 1.21 -5.46 8.44
CA LEU A 120 1.20 -4.47 9.50
C LEU A 120 1.32 -5.19 10.84
N ASN A 121 2.07 -4.61 11.76
CA ASN A 121 2.10 -5.10 13.13
C ASN A 121 0.86 -4.56 13.87
N GLU A 122 -0.19 -5.37 13.96
CA GLU A 122 -1.36 -5.08 14.78
C GLU A 122 -0.99 -5.23 16.25
N SER A 123 -1.17 -4.18 17.05
CA SER A 123 -0.75 -4.16 18.46
C SER A 123 -1.45 -5.19 19.35
N THR A 124 -2.47 -5.88 18.83
CA THR A 124 -3.36 -6.79 19.56
C THR A 124 -3.32 -8.23 19.05
N GLY A 125 -2.59 -8.52 17.96
CA GLY A 125 -2.52 -9.85 17.35
C GLY A 125 -1.20 -10.56 17.61
N PRO A 126 -1.17 -11.91 17.68
CA PRO A 126 0.07 -12.68 17.87
C PRO A 126 0.98 -12.71 16.63
N HIS A 127 0.48 -12.28 15.47
CA HIS A 127 1.19 -12.29 14.19
C HIS A 127 0.86 -11.03 13.39
N PRO A 128 1.77 -10.58 12.49
CA PRO A 128 1.47 -9.47 11.61
C PRO A 128 0.33 -9.83 10.67
N ALA A 129 -0.77 -9.08 10.76
CA ALA A 129 -1.93 -9.30 9.92
C ALA A 129 -1.63 -8.81 8.50
N PRO A 130 -1.93 -9.60 7.45
CA PRO A 130 -1.81 -9.14 6.08
C PRO A 130 -2.95 -8.17 5.76
N TRP A 131 -2.56 -7.03 5.21
CA TRP A 131 -3.42 -6.00 4.66
C TRP A 131 -3.29 -6.03 3.14
N TYR A 132 -4.42 -5.98 2.45
CA TYR A 132 -4.50 -6.15 1.01
C TYR A 132 -4.91 -4.85 0.36
N VAL A 133 -4.20 -4.43 -0.69
CA VAL A 133 -4.69 -3.38 -1.58
C VAL A 133 -5.40 -4.05 -2.74
N VAL A 134 -6.67 -3.71 -2.92
CA VAL A 134 -7.57 -4.29 -3.92
C VAL A 134 -7.95 -3.22 -4.93
N SER A 135 -7.80 -3.51 -6.23
CA SER A 135 -8.33 -2.68 -7.31
C SER A 135 -9.79 -3.01 -7.59
N TYR A 136 -10.58 -1.97 -7.80
CA TYR A 136 -11.96 -2.05 -8.26
C TYR A 136 -12.07 -1.26 -9.56
N ASP A 137 -11.81 -1.93 -10.69
CA ASP A 137 -11.69 -1.26 -11.99
C ASP A 137 -12.98 -0.53 -12.39
N HIS A 138 -14.14 -1.09 -12.03
CA HIS A 138 -15.46 -0.49 -12.25
C HIS A 138 -15.68 0.82 -11.46
N LEU A 139 -14.98 1.00 -10.34
CA LEU A 139 -15.00 2.23 -9.53
C LEU A 139 -13.78 3.12 -9.79
N GLN A 140 -12.77 2.60 -10.50
CA GLN A 140 -11.48 3.23 -10.74
C GLN A 140 -10.79 3.66 -9.43
N ILE A 141 -10.77 2.76 -8.46
CA ILE A 141 -10.13 2.96 -7.15
C ILE A 141 -9.27 1.76 -6.76
N CYS A 142 -8.24 2.03 -5.95
CA CYS A 142 -7.58 1.02 -5.14
C CYS A 142 -7.90 1.30 -3.67
N ARG A 143 -8.26 0.27 -2.90
CA ARG A 143 -8.63 0.38 -1.48
C ARG A 143 -7.90 -0.67 -0.65
N ALA A 144 -7.50 -0.29 0.57
CA ALA A 144 -6.92 -1.21 1.53
C ALA A 144 -7.99 -1.93 2.35
N HIS A 145 -7.76 -3.21 2.62
CA HIS A 145 -8.65 -4.11 3.36
C HIS A 145 -7.85 -4.96 4.34
N GLY A 146 -8.42 -5.20 5.52
CA GLY A 146 -7.93 -6.22 6.44
C GLY A 146 -8.20 -7.63 5.89
N SER A 147 -7.46 -8.61 6.38
CA SER A 147 -7.58 -10.00 5.94
C SER A 147 -8.97 -10.61 6.17
N GLU A 148 -9.62 -10.17 7.23
CA GLU A 148 -10.96 -10.57 7.67
C GLU A 148 -12.08 -9.98 6.81
N GLU A 149 -11.78 -8.96 6.00
CA GLU A 149 -12.76 -8.32 5.11
C GLU A 149 -12.87 -9.02 3.74
N LEU A 150 -11.94 -9.94 3.42
CA LEU A 150 -11.79 -10.51 2.08
C LEU A 150 -12.07 -12.02 2.04
N GLU A 151 -12.86 -12.40 1.05
CA GLU A 151 -13.05 -13.79 0.64
C GLU A 151 -12.49 -13.98 -0.77
N PRO A 152 -11.62 -14.98 -1.01
CA PRO A 152 -11.20 -15.32 -2.36
C PRO A 152 -12.42 -15.73 -3.19
N GLU A 153 -12.55 -15.21 -4.41
CA GLU A 153 -13.46 -15.84 -5.36
C GLU A 153 -12.88 -17.21 -5.67
N THR A 154 -13.61 -18.26 -5.28
CA THR A 154 -13.31 -19.61 -5.77
C THR A 154 -13.39 -19.54 -7.29
N PRO A 155 -12.40 -20.05 -8.05
CA PRO A 155 -12.62 -20.24 -9.48
C PRO A 155 -13.90 -21.05 -9.62
N ALA A 156 -14.81 -20.62 -10.50
CA ALA A 156 -15.97 -21.43 -10.81
C ALA A 156 -15.44 -22.82 -11.15
N ASP A 157 -15.92 -23.85 -10.45
CA ASP A 157 -15.71 -25.21 -10.90
C ASP A 157 -16.28 -25.27 -12.31
N ASP A 158 -15.41 -25.23 -13.31
CA ASP A 158 -15.74 -25.65 -14.67
C ASP A 158 -16.02 -27.15 -14.56
N GLY A 159 -17.27 -27.48 -14.26
CA GLY A 159 -17.74 -28.83 -14.02
C GLY A 159 -17.24 -29.78 -15.10
N GLY A 160 -16.49 -30.80 -14.67
CA GLY A 160 -16.11 -31.95 -15.48
C GLY A 160 -17.28 -32.89 -15.73
#